data_AF-A0A9P5JZW4-F1
#
_entry.id   AF-A0A9P5JZW4-F1
#
_cell.length_a   1.000
_cell.length_b   1.000
_cell.length_c   1.000
_cell.angle_alpha   90.00
_cell.angle_beta   90.00
_cell.angle_gamma   90.00
#
_symmetry.space_group_name_H-M   'P 1'
#
loop_
_entity.id
_entity.type
_entity.pdbx_description
1 polymer ?
#
loop_
_entity_poly.entity_id
_entity_poly.type
_entity_poly.pdbx_seq_one_letter_code
_entity_poly.pdbx_strand_id
1 'polypeptide(L)'
;MKYLLKFDITQPVDHDFGLPPEEFSSSAVHPPVHVLVLDNDQGYPRNINVHSSDEGSDVGITVEDVLKTISTDLRASSSQREWAALNEDRRLEVEETFENRARTEEDRSGGLRKIDFLRGRNRLQIFPKHPLPEDDEIPQPLPSARAVDSSTVAGPSSLSVRSTDRGRARAA
;
A
#
# COMPACT_ATOMS: atom_id res chain seq x y z
N MET A 1 -7.56 8.80 -12.91
CA MET A 1 -7.27 7.70 -13.86
C MET A 1 -7.09 6.39 -13.08
N LYS A 2 -7.07 5.23 -13.73
CA LYS A 2 -6.90 3.91 -13.10
C LYS A 2 -5.91 3.13 -13.96
N TYR A 3 -4.79 2.68 -13.39
CA TYR A 3 -3.83 1.85 -14.11
C TYR A 3 -4.19 0.38 -13.90
N LEU A 4 -4.27 -0.40 -14.98
CA LEU A 4 -4.48 -1.85 -14.93
C LEU A 4 -3.22 -2.54 -15.45
N LEU A 5 -2.40 -2.99 -14.53
CA LEU A 5 -1.12 -3.62 -14.81
C LEU A 5 -1.29 -5.12 -14.98
N LYS A 6 -0.54 -5.72 -15.89
CA LYS A 6 -0.51 -7.18 -16.10
C LYS A 6 0.89 -7.69 -15.81
N PHE A 7 1.01 -8.64 -14.89
CA PHE A 7 2.28 -9.31 -14.64
C PHE A 7 2.50 -10.41 -15.68
N ASP A 8 3.52 -10.23 -16.51
CA ASP A 8 4.00 -11.24 -17.44
C ASP A 8 5.39 -11.70 -17.03
N ILE A 9 5.52 -12.98 -16.67
CA ILE A 9 6.79 -13.52 -16.19
C ILE A 9 7.82 -13.75 -17.30
N THR A 10 7.41 -13.63 -18.57
CA THR A 10 8.32 -13.65 -19.72
C THR A 10 9.07 -12.32 -19.88
N GLN A 11 8.51 -11.24 -19.33
CA GLN A 11 9.17 -9.93 -19.27
C GLN A 11 10.22 -9.93 -18.14
N PRO A 12 11.19 -9.01 -18.16
CA PRO A 12 12.15 -8.88 -17.06
C PRO A 12 11.48 -8.28 -15.81
N VAL A 13 12.14 -8.39 -14.65
CA VAL A 13 11.56 -7.96 -13.36
C VAL A 13 11.33 -6.45 -13.32
N ASP A 14 12.25 -5.71 -13.92
CA ASP A 14 12.31 -4.26 -14.10
C ASP A 14 11.59 -3.77 -15.37
N HIS A 15 10.69 -4.59 -15.93
CA HIS A 15 9.92 -4.16 -17.09
C HIS A 15 9.14 -2.88 -16.78
N ASP A 16 9.09 -2.01 -17.78
CA ASP A 16 8.28 -0.81 -17.73
C ASP A 16 6.80 -1.21 -17.78
N PHE A 17 6.10 -0.99 -16.66
CA PHE A 17 4.66 -1.19 -16.53
C PHE A 17 3.85 -0.11 -17.28
N GLY A 18 4.50 0.81 -17.99
CA GLY A 18 3.90 1.94 -18.69
C GLY A 18 3.38 3.01 -17.72
N LEU A 19 3.95 3.06 -16.51
CA LEU A 19 3.61 4.05 -15.50
C LEU A 19 4.53 5.28 -15.64
N PRO A 20 4.03 6.49 -15.40
CA PRO A 20 4.88 7.67 -15.26
C PRO A 20 5.93 7.48 -14.15
N PRO A 21 7.17 7.99 -14.30
CA PRO A 21 8.22 7.89 -13.27
C PRO A 21 7.79 8.40 -11.89
N GLU A 22 6.91 9.39 -11.84
CA GLU A 22 6.40 10.00 -10.60
C GLU A 22 5.45 9.08 -9.83
N GLU A 23 4.84 8.10 -10.51
CA GLU A 23 3.98 7.09 -9.89
C GLU A 23 4.84 5.98 -9.28
N PHE A 24 5.96 5.59 -9.91
CA PHE A 24 6.86 4.57 -9.35
C PHE A 24 7.43 4.98 -7.98
N SER A 25 7.83 6.24 -7.86
CA SER A 25 8.38 6.82 -6.62
C SER A 25 7.31 7.24 -5.60
N SER A 26 6.03 7.04 -5.92
CA SER A 26 4.94 7.38 -5.01
C SER A 26 4.79 6.35 -3.88
N SER A 27 4.31 6.79 -2.72
CA SER A 27 3.94 5.88 -1.65
C SER A 27 2.82 4.96 -2.10
N ALA A 28 3.00 3.65 -1.94
CA ALA A 28 2.02 2.66 -2.36
C ALA A 28 0.77 2.62 -1.47
N VAL A 29 0.86 3.20 -0.27
CA VAL A 29 -0.14 3.09 0.79
C VAL A 29 -0.21 4.38 1.59
N HIS A 30 -1.42 4.73 2.04
CA HIS A 30 -1.65 5.91 2.87
C HIS A 30 -2.32 5.51 4.19
N PRO A 31 -1.79 5.90 5.36
CA PRO A 31 -0.50 6.59 5.55
C PRO A 31 0.72 5.74 5.14
N PRO A 32 1.90 6.36 4.86
CA PRO A 32 3.12 5.62 4.52
C PRO A 32 3.51 4.60 5.59
N VAL A 33 3.94 3.41 5.17
CA VAL A 33 4.51 2.35 6.02
C VAL A 33 5.73 1.72 5.38
N HIS A 34 6.62 1.12 6.18
CA HIS A 34 7.86 0.48 5.69
C HIS A 34 7.76 -1.03 5.48
N VAL A 35 6.69 -1.67 5.96
CA VAL A 35 6.40 -3.09 5.76
C VAL A 35 4.94 -3.25 5.36
N LEU A 36 4.71 -3.94 4.25
CA LEU A 36 3.38 -4.24 3.71
C LEU A 36 3.26 -5.73 3.43
N VAL A 37 2.18 -6.34 3.92
CA VAL A 37 1.89 -7.76 3.69
C VAL A 37 0.72 -7.84 2.72
N LEU A 38 0.96 -8.39 1.53
CA LEU A 38 -0.07 -8.63 0.54
C LEU A 38 -0.61 -10.04 0.72
N ASP A 39 -1.91 -10.13 1.00
CA ASP A 39 -2.65 -11.39 1.09
C ASP A 39 -3.48 -11.59 -0.18
N ASN A 40 -3.59 -12.83 -0.62
CA ASN A 40 -4.44 -13.24 -1.72
C ASN A 40 -5.22 -14.49 -1.28
N ASP A 41 -6.42 -14.22 -0.79
CA ASP A 41 -7.42 -15.18 -0.32
C ASP A 41 -7.86 -16.19 -1.39
N GLN A 42 -7.46 -15.93 -2.63
CA GLN A 42 -7.99 -16.53 -3.82
C GLN A 42 -7.14 -17.71 -4.33
N GLY A 43 -6.32 -18.28 -3.45
CA GLY A 43 -5.57 -19.53 -3.67
C GLY A 43 -4.07 -19.33 -3.92
N TYR A 44 -3.53 -18.13 -3.69
CA TYR A 44 -2.08 -17.94 -3.69
C TYR A 44 -1.48 -18.56 -2.42
N PRO A 45 -0.35 -19.28 -2.52
CA PRO A 45 0.07 -20.18 -1.44
C PRO A 45 0.69 -19.48 -0.21
N ARG A 46 1.03 -18.18 -0.31
CA ARG A 46 1.68 -17.43 0.77
C ARG A 46 1.45 -15.94 0.66
N ASN A 47 1.54 -15.24 1.78
CA ASN A 47 1.59 -13.77 1.76
C ASN A 47 2.89 -13.28 1.12
N ILE A 48 2.83 -12.14 0.43
CA ILE A 48 4.00 -11.46 -0.12
C ILE A 48 4.36 -10.32 0.83
N ASN A 49 5.54 -10.38 1.42
CA ASN A 49 6.07 -9.32 2.29
C ASN A 49 6.86 -8.34 1.44
N VAL A 50 6.41 -7.09 1.38
CA VAL A 50 7.07 -5.98 0.72
C VAL A 50 7.74 -5.13 1.81
N HIS A 51 9.01 -4.83 1.59
CA HIS A 51 9.80 -3.95 2.44
C HIS A 51 10.18 -2.71 1.64
N SER A 52 10.24 -1.55 2.30
CA SER A 52 10.76 -0.35 1.66
C SER A 52 12.23 -0.56 1.27
N SER A 53 12.60 -0.11 0.08
CA SER A 53 14.01 -0.11 -0.35
C SER A 53 14.87 0.92 0.38
N ASP A 54 14.24 1.93 0.99
CA ASP A 54 14.89 2.96 1.78
C ASP A 54 14.19 3.13 3.14
N GLU A 55 14.69 2.41 4.15
CA GLU A 55 14.16 2.46 5.52
C GLU A 55 14.27 3.86 6.16
N GLY A 56 15.05 4.78 5.60
CA GLY A 56 15.22 6.16 6.08
C GLY A 56 14.29 7.19 5.41
N SER A 57 13.47 6.77 4.43
CA SER A 57 12.62 7.67 3.65
C SER A 57 11.24 7.87 4.28
N ASP A 58 10.80 9.13 4.39
CA ASP A 58 9.43 9.48 4.83
C ASP A 58 8.33 9.01 3.86
N VAL A 59 8.70 8.56 2.65
CA VAL A 59 7.76 8.05 1.63
C VAL A 59 7.30 6.62 1.94
N GLY A 60 8.06 5.88 2.76
CA GLY A 60 7.79 4.48 3.08
C GLY A 60 7.96 3.54 1.87
N ILE A 61 7.10 2.53 1.76
CA ILE A 61 7.05 1.61 0.62
C ILE A 61 6.53 2.35 -0.61
N THR A 62 7.27 2.23 -1.71
CA THR A 62 6.90 2.81 -3.00
C THR A 62 6.10 1.84 -3.87
N VAL A 63 5.40 2.37 -4.89
CA VAL A 63 4.77 1.55 -5.94
C VAL A 63 5.82 0.66 -6.63
N GLU A 64 7.02 1.18 -6.87
CA GLU A 64 8.13 0.40 -7.42
C GLU A 64 8.50 -0.81 -6.55
N ASP A 65 8.61 -0.62 -5.23
CA ASP A 65 8.91 -1.71 -4.29
C ASP A 65 7.86 -2.83 -4.39
N VAL A 66 6.58 -2.45 -4.42
CA VAL A 66 5.45 -3.39 -4.55
C VAL A 66 5.54 -4.15 -5.87
N LEU A 67 5.69 -3.43 -6.98
CA LEU A 67 5.72 -4.04 -8.32
C LEU A 67 6.90 -4.99 -8.48
N LYS A 68 8.11 -4.58 -8.08
CA LYS A 68 9.31 -5.43 -8.12
C LYS A 68 9.16 -6.66 -7.25
N THR A 69 8.61 -6.52 -6.05
CA THR A 69 8.43 -7.64 -5.11
C THR A 69 7.43 -8.67 -5.67
N ILE A 70 6.26 -8.22 -6.14
CA ILE A 70 5.27 -9.13 -6.76
C ILE A 70 5.87 -9.79 -8.01
N SER A 71 6.50 -9.00 -8.88
CA SER A 71 7.15 -9.46 -10.11
C SER A 71 8.17 -10.58 -9.80
N THR A 72 9.01 -10.38 -8.78
CA THR A 72 10.00 -11.38 -8.34
C THR A 72 9.33 -12.63 -7.76
N ASP A 73 8.35 -12.46 -6.88
CA ASP A 73 7.69 -13.59 -6.20
C ASP A 73 6.96 -14.49 -7.19
N LEU A 74 6.23 -13.91 -8.15
CA LEU A 74 5.47 -14.65 -9.17
C LEU A 74 6.34 -15.49 -10.12
N ARG A 75 7.60 -15.11 -10.31
CA ARG A 75 8.58 -15.85 -11.13
C ARG A 75 9.17 -17.05 -10.40
N ALA A 76 9.18 -17.03 -9.07
CA ALA A 76 9.79 -18.08 -8.28
C ALA A 76 9.08 -19.42 -8.49
N SER A 77 9.86 -20.50 -8.44
CA SER A 77 9.32 -21.86 -8.44
C SER A 77 8.46 -22.08 -7.19
N SER A 78 7.40 -22.86 -7.36
CA SER A 78 6.59 -23.33 -6.25
C SER A 78 7.32 -24.42 -5.48
N SER A 79 7.21 -24.40 -4.16
CA SER A 79 7.70 -25.49 -3.33
C SER A 79 6.71 -26.66 -3.31
N GLN A 80 7.22 -27.87 -3.01
CA GLN A 80 6.39 -29.06 -2.84
C GLN A 80 5.36 -28.90 -1.71
N ARG A 81 5.72 -28.15 -0.66
CA ARG A 81 4.81 -27.86 0.46
C ARG A 81 3.61 -27.02 0.03
N GLU A 82 3.84 -25.99 -0.79
CA GLU A 82 2.78 -25.13 -1.32
C GLU A 82 1.84 -25.94 -2.23
N TRP A 83 2.38 -26.84 -3.05
CA TRP A 83 1.59 -27.76 -3.86
C TRP A 83 0.78 -28.76 -3.01
N ALA A 84 1.41 -29.34 -1.98
CA ALA A 84 0.78 -30.31 -1.10
C ALA A 84 -0.35 -29.71 -0.26
N ALA A 85 -0.33 -28.39 0.00
CA ALA A 85 -1.38 -27.69 0.75
C ALA A 85 -2.69 -27.53 -0.04
N LEU A 86 -2.65 -27.64 -1.38
CA LEU A 86 -3.84 -27.57 -2.21
C LEU A 86 -4.66 -28.87 -2.13
N ASN A 87 -5.99 -28.72 -2.23
CA ASN A 87 -6.90 -29.84 -2.48
C ASN A 87 -6.82 -30.31 -3.94
N GLU A 88 -7.41 -31.46 -4.25
CA GLU A 88 -7.32 -32.08 -5.58
C GLU A 88 -7.86 -31.20 -6.70
N ASP A 89 -9.05 -30.61 -6.52
CA ASP A 89 -9.65 -29.70 -7.51
C ASP A 89 -8.72 -28.51 -7.82
N ARG A 90 -8.13 -27.89 -6.79
CA ARG A 90 -7.21 -26.76 -6.96
C ARG A 90 -5.92 -27.17 -7.66
N ARG A 91 -5.42 -28.38 -7.40
CA ARG A 91 -4.23 -28.88 -8.09
C ARG A 91 -4.50 -29.01 -9.59
N LEU A 92 -5.63 -29.60 -9.97
CA LEU A 92 -6.00 -29.74 -11.38
C LEU A 92 -6.09 -28.38 -12.08
N GLU A 93 -6.71 -27.38 -11.46
CA GLU A 93 -6.80 -26.02 -12.03
C GLU A 93 -5.42 -25.35 -12.21
N VAL A 94 -4.50 -25.55 -11.25
CA VAL A 94 -3.16 -24.98 -11.32
C VAL A 94 -2.30 -25.73 -12.35
N GLU A 95 -2.45 -27.04 -12.46
CA GLU A 95 -1.79 -27.86 -13.48
C GLU A 95 -2.25 -27.48 -14.89
N GLU A 96 -3.55 -27.26 -15.10
CA GLU A 96 -4.06 -26.73 -16.36
C GLU A 96 -3.46 -25.35 -16.69
N THR A 97 -3.34 -24.48 -15.69
CA THR A 97 -2.72 -23.15 -15.88
C THR A 97 -1.23 -23.28 -16.25
N PHE A 98 -0.51 -24.20 -15.62
CA PHE A 98 0.88 -24.52 -15.94
C PHE A 98 1.04 -25.02 -17.37
N GLU A 99 0.24 -26.01 -17.79
CA GLU A 99 0.32 -26.56 -19.16
C GLU A 99 0.02 -25.50 -20.23
N ASN A 100 -0.93 -24.60 -19.95
CA ASN A 100 -1.24 -23.48 -20.84
C ASN A 100 -0.08 -22.46 -20.96
N ARG A 101 0.69 -22.29 -19.88
CA ARG A 101 1.87 -21.41 -19.85
C ARG A 101 3.11 -22.08 -20.46
N ALA A 102 3.39 -23.32 -20.08
CA ALA A 102 4.63 -24.02 -20.35
C ALA A 102 4.70 -24.54 -21.79
N ARG A 103 4.91 -23.62 -22.74
CA ARG A 103 4.89 -23.92 -24.18
C ARG A 103 6.20 -24.54 -24.65
N THR A 104 7.32 -24.19 -24.02
CA THR A 104 8.65 -24.70 -24.38
C THR A 104 9.15 -25.76 -23.38
N GLU A 105 10.15 -26.52 -23.78
CA GLU A 105 10.81 -27.48 -22.88
C GLU A 105 11.50 -26.78 -21.71
N GLU A 106 12.06 -25.59 -21.94
CA GLU A 106 12.66 -24.78 -20.87
C GLU A 106 11.62 -24.38 -19.83
N ASP A 107 10.42 -23.96 -20.26
CA ASP A 107 9.33 -23.62 -19.35
C ASP A 107 8.88 -24.83 -18.52
N ARG A 108 8.84 -26.02 -19.14
CA ARG A 108 8.48 -27.27 -18.48
C ARG A 108 9.53 -27.70 -17.46
N SER A 109 10.81 -27.58 -17.82
CA SER A 109 11.92 -27.94 -16.93
C SER A 109 11.97 -27.08 -15.66
N GLY A 110 11.51 -25.84 -15.74
CA GLY A 110 11.39 -24.94 -14.58
C GLY A 110 10.22 -25.27 -13.64
N GLY A 111 9.33 -26.16 -14.06
CA GLY A 111 8.18 -26.63 -13.30
C GLY A 111 7.15 -25.54 -12.96
N LEU A 112 6.33 -25.84 -11.95
CA LEU A 112 5.31 -24.94 -11.44
C LEU A 112 5.91 -23.66 -10.88
N ARG A 113 5.38 -22.52 -11.32
CA ARG A 113 5.72 -21.20 -10.81
C ARG A 113 4.56 -20.63 -10.02
N LYS A 114 4.84 -19.69 -9.12
CA LYS A 114 3.78 -19.11 -8.28
C LYS A 114 2.70 -18.38 -9.06
N ILE A 115 3.03 -17.82 -10.23
CA ILE A 115 2.01 -17.23 -11.13
C ILE A 115 0.93 -18.23 -11.56
N ASP A 116 1.23 -19.53 -11.61
CA ASP A 116 0.27 -20.55 -12.04
C ASP A 116 -0.90 -20.68 -11.03
N PHE A 117 -0.64 -20.40 -9.76
CA PHE A 117 -1.67 -20.35 -8.69
C PHE A 117 -2.66 -19.21 -8.88
N LEU A 118 -2.28 -18.16 -9.63
CA LEU A 118 -3.16 -17.04 -9.92
C LEU A 118 -4.21 -17.39 -10.98
N ARG A 119 -4.06 -18.48 -11.75
CA ARG A 119 -5.07 -18.94 -12.73
C ARG A 119 -5.52 -17.82 -13.68
N GLY A 120 -4.56 -17.07 -14.22
CA GLY A 120 -4.82 -15.92 -15.11
C GLY A 120 -5.26 -14.62 -14.42
N ARG A 121 -5.38 -14.60 -13.09
CA ARG A 121 -5.65 -13.38 -12.29
C ARG A 121 -4.36 -12.61 -11.98
N ASN A 122 -3.53 -12.43 -12.99
CA ASN A 122 -2.22 -11.76 -12.90
C ASN A 122 -2.32 -10.25 -13.21
N ARG A 123 -3.44 -9.63 -12.85
CA ARG A 123 -3.68 -8.21 -13.09
C ARG A 123 -3.82 -7.46 -11.77
N LEU A 124 -3.13 -6.33 -11.66
CA LEU A 124 -3.17 -5.45 -10.51
C LEU A 124 -3.73 -4.11 -10.92
N GLN A 125 -4.66 -3.60 -10.13
CA GLN A 125 -5.19 -2.26 -10.29
C GLN A 125 -4.44 -1.31 -9.35
N ILE A 126 -3.88 -0.25 -9.90
CA ILE A 126 -3.32 0.85 -9.12
C ILE A 126 -4.24 2.05 -9.23
N PHE A 127 -4.55 2.63 -8.07
CA PHE A 127 -5.22 3.90 -7.98
C PHE A 127 -4.16 5.00 -7.89
N PRO A 128 -4.32 6.11 -8.64
CA PRO A 128 -3.43 7.25 -8.52
C PRO A 128 -3.47 7.77 -7.09
N LYS A 129 -2.43 8.52 -6.71
CA LYS A 129 -2.30 9.17 -5.41
C LYS A 129 -3.66 9.70 -4.96
N HIS A 130 -4.06 9.35 -3.73
CA HIS A 130 -5.16 10.06 -3.09
C HIS A 130 -4.84 11.56 -3.22
N PRO A 131 -5.79 12.38 -3.69
CA PRO A 131 -5.61 13.82 -3.55
C PRO A 131 -5.33 14.04 -2.08
N LEU A 132 -4.16 14.62 -1.78
CA LEU A 132 -3.98 15.29 -0.50
C LEU A 132 -5.21 16.19 -0.35
N PRO A 133 -5.79 16.31 0.86
CA PRO A 133 -6.73 17.39 1.07
C PRO A 133 -6.02 18.64 0.52
N GLU A 134 -6.57 19.22 -0.56
CA GLU A 134 -6.21 20.57 -0.97
C GLU A 134 -6.21 21.35 0.32
N ASP A 135 -5.12 22.06 0.63
CA ASP A 135 -4.99 22.86 1.85
C ASP A 135 -6.37 23.44 2.13
N ASP A 136 -7.09 22.86 3.10
CA ASP A 136 -8.33 23.43 3.59
C ASP A 136 -7.81 24.76 4.09
N GLU A 137 -7.99 25.80 3.27
CA GLU A 137 -7.56 27.14 3.55
C GLU A 137 -8.09 27.39 4.94
N ILE A 138 -7.23 27.27 5.96
CA ILE A 138 -7.59 27.55 7.34
C ILE A 138 -8.14 28.96 7.23
N PRO A 139 -9.45 29.19 7.43
CA PRO A 139 -10.03 30.48 7.12
C PRO A 139 -9.23 31.49 7.91
N GLN A 140 -8.49 32.36 7.21
CA GLN A 140 -7.71 33.37 7.89
C GLN A 140 -8.69 34.12 8.81
N PRO A 141 -8.37 34.26 10.10
CA PRO A 141 -9.29 34.90 11.01
C PRO A 141 -9.60 36.29 10.45
N LEU A 142 -10.88 36.52 10.19
CA LEU A 142 -11.38 37.77 9.65
C LEU A 142 -10.74 38.94 10.42
N PRO A 143 -10.25 39.99 9.74
CA PRO A 143 -9.71 41.15 10.42
C PRO A 143 -10.77 41.67 11.39
N SER A 144 -10.42 41.64 12.68
CA SER A 144 -11.28 42.02 13.79
C SER A 144 -11.82 43.43 13.54
N ALA A 145 -13.08 43.52 13.13
CA ALA A 145 -13.76 44.78 12.95
C ALA A 145 -14.01 45.38 14.34
N ARG A 146 -13.05 46.17 14.83
CA ARG A 146 -13.26 47.15 15.90
C ARG A 146 -12.07 48.11 15.98
N ALA A 147 -12.13 49.11 15.12
CA ALA A 147 -11.56 50.42 15.40
C ALA A 147 -12.62 51.46 15.05
N VAL A 148 -13.56 51.68 15.97
CA VAL A 148 -14.23 52.98 16.09
C VAL A 148 -14.34 53.29 17.57
N ASP A 149 -14.06 54.55 17.83
CA ASP A 149 -13.49 55.13 19.03
C ASP A 149 -14.50 55.46 20.16
N SER A 150 -13.91 55.81 21.31
CA SER A 150 -14.45 56.70 22.37
C SER A 150 -15.48 56.19 23.38
N SER A 151 -15.05 56.03 24.65
CA SER A 151 -15.43 56.94 25.76
C SER A 151 -15.24 56.29 27.16
N THR A 152 -14.18 56.72 27.85
CA THR A 152 -14.17 57.32 29.20
C THR A 152 -15.20 56.85 30.27
N VAL A 153 -14.61 56.31 31.38
CA VAL A 153 -14.92 56.49 32.83
C VAL A 153 -15.59 55.37 33.66
N ALA A 154 -14.78 54.95 34.65
CA ALA A 154 -15.03 54.53 36.04
C ALA A 154 -15.73 53.23 36.41
N GLY A 155 -15.09 52.51 37.35
CA GLY A 155 -15.78 51.76 38.40
C GLY A 155 -15.17 50.38 38.72
N PRO A 156 -14.63 50.15 39.92
CA PRO A 156 -13.85 48.94 40.26
C PRO A 156 -14.68 47.87 41.02
N SER A 157 -14.01 46.75 41.36
CA SER A 157 -14.45 45.55 42.12
C SER A 157 -14.84 44.40 41.18
N SER A 158 -14.41 43.14 41.34
CA SER A 158 -13.93 42.41 42.52
C SER A 158 -13.32 41.08 42.07
N LEU A 159 -12.44 40.54 42.92
CA LEU A 159 -11.84 39.20 42.93
C LEU A 159 -12.80 38.04 42.55
N SER A 160 -12.27 36.99 41.90
CA SER A 160 -12.30 35.63 42.46
C SER A 160 -11.35 34.66 41.77
N VAL A 161 -10.64 33.91 42.62
CA VAL A 161 -9.71 32.81 42.35
C VAL A 161 -10.44 31.48 42.52
N ARG A 162 -10.10 30.47 41.71
CA ARG A 162 -10.10 29.00 42.00
C ARG A 162 -9.64 28.31 40.71
N SER A 163 -8.47 27.69 40.56
CA SER A 163 -7.78 26.62 41.32
C SER A 163 -8.57 25.32 41.45
N THR A 164 -8.12 24.31 40.68
CA THR A 164 -7.89 22.88 41.02
C THR A 164 -7.50 22.21 39.70
N ASP A 165 -6.22 21.97 39.40
CA ASP A 165 -5.38 20.87 39.90
C ASP A 165 -6.13 19.68 40.50
N ARG A 166 -6.08 18.55 39.79
CA ARG A 166 -5.80 17.23 40.36
C ARG A 166 -5.51 16.24 39.23
N GLY A 167 -4.23 15.96 39.03
CA GLY A 167 -3.81 14.65 38.55
C GLY A 167 -3.89 13.62 39.70
N ARG A 168 -4.22 12.37 39.39
CA ARG A 168 -3.40 11.18 39.73
C ARG A 168 -4.13 9.86 39.43
N ALA A 169 -3.36 8.98 38.78
CA ALA A 169 -3.13 7.55 39.07
C ALA A 169 -4.32 6.58 39.10
N ARG A 170 -4.38 5.50 38.29
CA ARG A 170 -3.52 4.29 38.14
C ARG A 170 -4.06 3.12 38.97
N ALA A 171 -4.13 1.95 38.30
CA ALA A 171 -4.29 0.57 38.80
C ALA A 171 -5.65 0.25 39.46
N ALA A 172 -6.22 -0.95 39.32
CA ALA A 172 -5.67 -2.26 38.98
C ALA A 172 -6.58 -3.00 37.99
#